data_AF-A0AA43I2K8-F1
#
_entry.id   AF-A0AA43I2K8-F1
#
_cell.length_a   1.000
_cell.length_b   1.000
_cell.length_c   1.000
_cell.angle_alpha   90.00
_cell.angle_beta   90.00
_cell.angle_gamma   90.00
#
_symmetry.space_group_name_H-M   'P 1'
#
loop_
_entity.id
_entity.type
_entity.pdbx_description
1 polymer ?
#
loop_
_entity_poly.entity_id
_entity_poly.type
_entity_poly.pdbx_seq_one_letter_code
_entity_poly.pdbx_strand_id
1 'polypeptide(L)'
;MKQTSKQLHQESIDYITNNINANTTEIPKHLLEYWHTSEDVDVYSKSDTSISFFLIFLHAIETYNETLGKKVELSSLNAAAMFGLFQILIGLELGVETKAKCDPINLFDFESYPKQILKLAWNGYL
;
A
#
# COMPACT_ATOMS: atom_id res chain seq x y z
N MET A 1 -23.98 -8.92 -4.50
CA MET A 1 -23.11 -10.12 -4.41
C MET A 1 -21.79 -9.67 -3.81
N LYS A 2 -21.24 -10.38 -2.82
CA LYS A 2 -19.90 -10.08 -2.29
C LYS A 2 -18.86 -10.64 -3.26
N GLN A 3 -17.84 -9.86 -3.64
CA GLN A 3 -16.72 -10.35 -4.45
C GLN A 3 -15.93 -11.41 -3.68
N THR A 4 -15.34 -12.35 -4.40
CA THR A 4 -14.43 -13.36 -3.81
C THR A 4 -13.01 -12.82 -3.68
N SER A 5 -12.22 -13.34 -2.73
CA SER A 5 -10.80 -12.95 -2.58
C SER A 5 -10.00 -13.10 -3.88
N LYS A 6 -10.26 -14.16 -4.67
CA LYS A 6 -9.63 -14.37 -5.98
C LYS A 6 -9.95 -13.27 -6.99
N GLN A 7 -11.21 -12.79 -7.01
CA GLN A 7 -11.62 -11.71 -7.90
C GLN A 7 -10.96 -10.39 -7.50
N LEU A 8 -10.94 -10.08 -6.19
CA LEU A 8 -10.28 -8.89 -5.66
C LEU A 8 -8.77 -8.91 -5.96
N HIS A 9 -8.11 -10.07 -5.83
CA HIS A 9 -6.69 -10.21 -6.16
C HIS A 9 -6.41 -9.90 -7.64
N GLN A 10 -7.18 -10.47 -8.56
CA GLN A 10 -7.00 -10.20 -9.99
C GLN A 10 -7.29 -8.73 -10.32
N GLU A 11 -8.38 -8.17 -9.77
CA GLU A 11 -8.74 -6.76 -9.95
C GLU A 11 -7.63 -5.83 -9.45
N SER A 12 -6.97 -6.21 -8.35
CA SER A 12 -5.83 -5.47 -7.79
C SER A 12 -4.64 -5.46 -8.74
N ILE A 13 -4.28 -6.62 -9.29
CA ILE A 13 -3.21 -6.76 -10.30
C ILE A 13 -3.52 -5.88 -11.50
N ASP A 14 -4.71 -6.02 -12.08
CA ASP A 14 -5.14 -5.29 -13.26
C ASP A 14 -5.15 -3.77 -13.01
N TYR A 15 -5.63 -3.35 -11.83
CA TYR A 15 -5.64 -1.95 -11.45
C TYR A 15 -4.23 -1.38 -11.37
N ILE A 16 -3.34 -2.04 -10.63
CA ILE A 16 -1.95 -1.59 -10.41
C ILE A 16 -1.20 -1.48 -11.74
N THR A 17 -1.31 -2.50 -12.60
CA THR A 17 -0.64 -2.52 -13.91
C THR A 17 -1.05 -1.34 -14.79
N ASN A 18 -2.30 -0.89 -14.70
CA ASN A 18 -2.80 0.21 -15.53
C ASN A 18 -2.73 1.58 -14.85
N ASN A 19 -2.52 1.65 -13.53
CA ASN A 19 -2.68 2.87 -12.75
C ASN A 19 -1.54 3.08 -11.73
N ILE A 20 -0.29 2.78 -12.11
CA ILE A 20 0.87 2.87 -11.22
C ILE A 20 1.18 4.29 -10.70
N ASN A 21 0.56 5.32 -11.28
CA ASN A 21 0.69 6.71 -10.83
C ASN A 21 -0.54 7.20 -10.04
N ALA A 22 -1.48 6.30 -9.71
CA ALA A 22 -2.70 6.67 -9.01
C ALA A 22 -2.42 7.19 -7.60
N ASN A 23 -3.13 8.24 -7.23
CA ASN A 23 -3.17 8.69 -5.85
C ASN A 23 -4.24 7.94 -5.04
N THR A 24 -4.13 8.00 -3.71
CA THR A 24 -5.00 7.27 -2.78
C THR A 24 -6.49 7.53 -2.99
N THR A 25 -6.88 8.73 -3.45
CA THR A 25 -8.28 9.08 -3.70
C THR A 25 -8.83 8.57 -5.04
N GLU A 26 -7.95 8.20 -5.97
CA GLU A 26 -8.32 7.61 -7.26
C GLU A 26 -8.54 6.09 -7.16
N ILE A 27 -7.97 5.48 -6.12
CA ILE A 27 -8.02 4.03 -5.91
C ILE A 27 -9.40 3.64 -5.38
N PRO A 28 -10.09 2.68 -6.01
CA PRO A 28 -11.37 2.20 -5.51
C PRO A 28 -11.28 1.76 -4.05
N LYS A 29 -12.18 2.28 -3.21
CA LYS A 29 -12.14 2.06 -1.76
C LYS A 29 -12.10 0.58 -1.38
N HIS A 30 -12.83 -0.28 -2.09
CA HIS A 30 -12.85 -1.72 -1.80
C HIS A 30 -11.50 -2.40 -2.08
N LEU A 31 -10.69 -1.88 -3.01
CA LEU A 31 -9.33 -2.36 -3.24
C LEU A 31 -8.40 -1.91 -2.11
N LEU A 32 -8.51 -0.66 -1.65
CA LEU A 32 -7.78 -0.20 -0.46
C LEU A 32 -8.13 -1.04 0.77
N GLU A 33 -9.42 -1.30 1.01
CA GLU A 33 -9.90 -2.17 2.09
C GLU A 33 -9.40 -3.62 1.93
N TYR A 34 -9.25 -4.11 0.68
CA TYR A 34 -8.69 -5.42 0.40
C TYR A 34 -7.17 -5.47 0.60
N TRP A 35 -6.42 -4.41 0.30
CA TRP A 35 -4.96 -4.37 0.45
C TRP A 35 -4.51 -4.10 1.88
N HIS A 36 -5.39 -3.49 2.69
CA HIS A 36 -5.14 -3.17 4.07
C HIS A 36 -5.25 -4.40 4.97
N THR A 37 -4.30 -4.57 5.88
CA THR A 37 -4.40 -5.50 7.00
C THR A 37 -4.45 -4.75 8.32
N SER A 38 -5.30 -5.20 9.24
CA SER A 38 -5.34 -4.70 10.63
C SER A 38 -4.36 -5.45 11.55
N GLU A 39 -3.63 -6.44 11.02
CA GLU A 39 -2.66 -7.20 11.79
C GLU A 39 -1.33 -6.42 11.88
N ASP A 40 -0.79 -6.29 13.10
CA ASP A 40 0.56 -5.76 13.32
C ASP A 40 1.57 -6.52 12.43
N VAL A 41 2.53 -5.78 11.87
CA VAL A 41 3.54 -6.33 10.95
C VAL A 41 4.35 -7.48 11.58
N ASP A 42 4.37 -7.59 12.92
CA ASP A 42 5.01 -8.69 13.65
C ASP A 42 4.17 -9.99 13.71
N VAL A 43 2.85 -9.92 13.50
CA VAL A 43 1.93 -11.08 13.46
C VAL A 43 1.88 -11.73 12.06
N TYR A 44 2.43 -11.02 11.07
CA TYR A 44 2.39 -11.29 9.64
C TYR A 44 2.92 -12.67 9.20
N SER A 45 3.76 -13.32 10.03
CA SER A 45 4.41 -14.59 9.71
C SER A 45 3.56 -15.85 9.94
N LYS A 46 2.28 -15.72 10.35
CA LYS A 46 1.50 -16.85 10.90
C LYS A 46 0.14 -17.15 10.25
N SER A 47 -0.31 -16.44 9.22
CA SER A 47 -1.61 -16.70 8.57
C SER A 47 -1.52 -16.77 7.03
N ASP A 48 -2.23 -17.69 6.39
CA ASP A 48 -2.26 -17.82 4.92
C ASP A 48 -2.87 -16.58 4.22
N THR A 49 -3.68 -15.81 4.94
CA THR A 49 -4.28 -14.55 4.45
C THR A 49 -3.25 -13.42 4.34
N SER A 50 -2.20 -13.41 5.17
CA SER A 50 -1.17 -12.36 5.14
C SER A 50 -0.35 -12.37 3.84
N ILE A 51 -0.27 -13.53 3.18
CA ILE A 51 0.48 -13.70 1.93
C ILE A 51 -0.15 -12.90 0.79
N SER A 52 -1.47 -12.80 0.72
CA SER A 52 -2.15 -12.19 -0.45
C SER A 52 -1.90 -10.68 -0.54
N PHE A 53 -1.93 -9.95 0.58
CA PHE A 53 -1.70 -8.50 0.61
C PHE A 53 -0.24 -8.15 0.33
N PHE A 54 0.68 -8.98 0.84
CA PHE A 54 2.10 -8.84 0.56
C PHE A 54 2.41 -9.08 -0.92
N LEU A 55 1.78 -10.08 -1.54
CA LEU A 55 1.93 -10.34 -2.98
C LEU A 55 1.43 -9.16 -3.82
N ILE A 56 0.34 -8.49 -3.41
CA ILE A 56 -0.11 -7.27 -4.07
C ILE A 56 0.93 -6.15 -3.95
N PHE A 57 1.53 -5.97 -2.77
CA PHE A 57 2.61 -5.00 -2.57
C PHE A 57 3.83 -5.33 -3.45
N LEU A 58 4.25 -6.60 -3.52
CA LEU A 58 5.35 -7.02 -4.38
C LEU A 58 5.05 -6.77 -5.86
N HIS A 59 3.83 -7.08 -6.30
CA HIS A 59 3.38 -6.80 -7.67
C HIS A 59 3.43 -5.30 -8.00
N ALA A 60 3.05 -4.44 -7.05
CA ALA A 60 3.16 -2.99 -7.21
C ALA A 60 4.61 -2.52 -7.35
N ILE A 61 5.55 -3.08 -6.59
CA ILE A 61 6.98 -2.78 -6.70
C ILE A 61 7.53 -3.23 -8.06
N GLU A 62 7.18 -4.44 -8.50
CA GLU A 62 7.59 -4.97 -9.81
C GLU A 62 7.08 -4.06 -10.93
N THR A 63 5.78 -3.75 -10.91
CA THR A 63 5.15 -2.86 -11.89
C THR A 63 5.79 -1.47 -11.90
N TYR A 64 6.09 -0.90 -10.73
CA TYR A 64 6.76 0.39 -10.60
C TYR A 64 8.16 0.37 -11.23
N ASN A 65 8.94 -0.67 -10.93
CA ASN A 65 10.28 -0.83 -11.45
C ASN A 65 10.27 -0.99 -12.98
N GLU A 66 9.37 -1.81 -13.52
CA GLU A 66 9.20 -2.02 -14.96
C GLU A 66 8.74 -0.75 -15.68
N THR A 67 7.74 -0.06 -15.14
CA THR A 67 7.09 1.06 -15.83
C THR A 67 7.93 2.33 -15.79
N LEU A 68 8.57 2.62 -14.66
CA LEU A 68 9.34 3.86 -14.48
C LEU A 68 10.84 3.69 -14.72
N GLY A 69 11.30 2.47 -15.03
CA GLY A 69 12.72 2.16 -15.25
C GLY A 69 13.58 2.39 -14.00
N LYS A 70 12.96 2.39 -12.83
CA LYS A 70 13.61 2.56 -11.52
C LYS A 70 13.88 1.18 -10.92
N LYS A 71 14.84 1.10 -10.01
CA LYS A 71 15.18 -0.16 -9.34
C LYS A 71 15.10 0.02 -7.83
N VAL A 72 13.91 -0.25 -7.28
CA VAL A 72 13.74 -0.39 -5.84
C VAL A 72 14.28 -1.76 -5.44
N GLU A 73 15.43 -1.80 -4.76
CA GLU A 73 16.01 -3.04 -4.24
C GLU A 73 15.43 -3.37 -2.86
N LEU A 74 14.59 -4.41 -2.83
CA LEU A 74 13.99 -4.94 -1.62
C LEU A 74 14.89 -6.00 -0.98
N SER A 75 15.83 -5.57 -0.14
CA SER A 75 16.36 -6.48 0.89
C SER A 75 15.21 -6.90 1.83
N SER A 76 15.31 -8.05 2.51
CA SER A 76 14.22 -8.54 3.36
C SER A 76 13.82 -7.55 4.48
N LEU A 77 14.78 -6.83 5.07
CA LEU A 77 14.50 -5.76 6.05
C LEU A 77 13.82 -4.55 5.39
N ASN A 78 14.24 -4.17 4.18
CA ASN A 78 13.64 -3.06 3.44
C ASN A 78 12.22 -3.40 2.97
N ALA A 79 11.95 -4.66 2.61
CA ALA A 79 10.63 -5.11 2.17
C ALA A 79 9.59 -4.98 3.29
N ALA A 80 9.92 -5.43 4.51
CA ALA A 80 9.03 -5.30 5.66
C ALA A 80 8.77 -3.83 6.02
N ALA A 81 9.82 -3.00 6.04
CA ALA A 81 9.69 -1.57 6.33
C ALA A 81 8.82 -0.86 5.28
N MET A 82 9.09 -1.08 3.99
CA MET A 82 8.32 -0.46 2.90
C MET A 82 6.87 -0.95 2.85
N PHE A 83 6.65 -2.23 3.13
CA PHE A 83 5.31 -2.76 3.29
C PHE A 83 4.57 -2.11 4.46
N GLY A 84 5.24 -1.91 5.60
CA GLY A 84 4.68 -1.18 6.73
C GLY A 84 4.28 0.26 6.37
N LEU A 85 5.12 0.98 5.62
CA LEU A 85 4.78 2.33 5.14
C LEU A 85 3.59 2.31 4.17
N PHE A 86 3.55 1.34 3.26
CA PHE A 86 2.41 1.14 2.36
C PHE A 86 1.10 0.91 3.14
N GLN A 87 1.13 0.09 4.20
CA GLN A 87 -0.03 -0.13 5.07
C GLN A 87 -0.45 1.13 5.82
N ILE A 88 0.48 1.92 6.34
CA ILE A 88 0.19 3.21 7.00
C ILE A 88 -0.54 4.15 6.03
N LEU A 89 -0.05 4.29 4.80
CA LEU A 89 -0.64 5.19 3.81
C LEU A 89 -2.08 4.76 3.45
N ILE A 90 -2.31 3.45 3.28
CA ILE A 90 -3.66 2.93 3.05
C ILE A 90 -4.57 3.18 4.27
N GLY A 91 -4.08 2.89 5.48
CA GLY A 91 -4.83 3.06 6.72
C GLY A 91 -5.23 4.52 6.98
N LEU A 92 -4.39 5.47 6.58
CA LEU A 92 -4.70 6.91 6.62
C LEU A 92 -5.81 7.29 5.64
N GLU A 93 -5.77 6.81 4.40
CA GLU A 93 -6.85 7.05 3.42
C GLU A 93 -8.17 6.43 3.88
N LEU A 94 -8.12 5.22 4.45
CA LEU A 94 -9.30 4.55 4.97
C LEU A 94 -9.83 5.15 6.28
N GLY A 95 -9.05 6.03 6.93
CA GLY A 95 -9.40 6.64 8.23
C GLY A 95 -9.44 5.64 9.39
N VAL A 96 -8.64 4.57 9.32
CA VAL A 96 -8.64 3.48 10.31
C VAL A 96 -7.92 3.90 11.60
N GLU A 97 -6.83 4.65 11.49
CA GLU A 97 -5.92 4.94 12.61
C GLU A 97 -6.11 6.35 13.22
N THR A 98 -6.60 7.31 12.43
CA THR A 98 -6.68 8.71 12.87
C THR A 98 -7.87 9.44 12.24
N LYS A 99 -8.29 10.56 12.87
CA LYS A 99 -9.19 11.54 12.22
C LYS A 99 -8.45 12.49 11.27
N ALA A 100 -7.13 12.35 11.14
CA ALA A 100 -6.34 13.19 10.27
C ALA A 100 -6.64 12.81 8.82
N LYS A 101 -7.05 13.80 8.02
CA LYS A 101 -7.13 13.64 6.57
C LYS A 101 -5.74 13.86 6.01
N CYS A 102 -5.25 12.90 5.24
CA CYS A 102 -4.04 13.06 4.45
C CYS A 102 -4.37 13.78 3.14
N ASP A 103 -3.46 14.61 2.65
CA ASP A 103 -3.51 15.04 1.24
C ASP A 103 -3.44 13.80 0.34
N PRO A 104 -4.03 13.82 -0.87
CA PRO A 104 -3.87 12.72 -1.82
C PRO A 104 -2.40 12.41 -2.06
N ILE A 105 -2.03 11.14 -1.91
CA ILE A 105 -0.67 10.65 -2.04
C ILE A 105 -0.61 9.69 -3.21
N ASN A 106 0.41 9.80 -4.07
CA ASN A 106 0.70 8.73 -5.02
C ASN A 106 1.11 7.47 -4.24
N LEU A 107 0.21 6.48 -4.19
CA LEU A 107 0.37 5.33 -3.32
C LEU A 107 1.56 4.47 -3.76
N PHE A 108 1.92 4.47 -5.04
CA PHE A 108 3.00 3.63 -5.56
C PHE A 108 4.31 4.40 -5.77
N ASP A 109 4.41 5.67 -5.35
CA ASP A 109 5.66 6.42 -5.34
C ASP A 109 6.53 6.05 -4.14
N PHE A 110 7.05 4.82 -4.18
CA PHE A 110 7.79 4.18 -3.10
C PHE A 110 9.02 4.95 -2.61
N GLU A 111 9.69 5.71 -3.48
CA GLU A 111 10.87 6.52 -3.13
C GLU A 111 10.51 7.73 -2.26
N SER A 112 9.27 8.19 -2.34
CA SER A 112 8.79 9.36 -1.62
C SER A 112 8.27 9.04 -0.21
N TYR A 113 8.06 7.76 0.12
CA TYR A 113 7.48 7.34 1.40
C TYR A 113 8.15 7.96 2.62
N PRO A 114 9.50 7.98 2.76
CA PRO A 114 10.13 8.58 3.95
C PRO A 114 9.76 10.05 4.12
N LYS A 115 9.66 10.80 3.01
CA LYS A 115 9.29 12.22 3.03
C LYS A 115 7.83 12.43 3.37
N GLN A 116 6.95 11.59 2.82
CA GLN A 116 5.50 11.68 3.06
C GLN A 116 5.16 11.39 4.53
N ILE A 117 5.77 10.36 5.11
CA ILE A 117 5.56 9.97 6.51
C ILE A 117 6.13 11.03 7.46
N LEU A 118 7.30 11.61 7.14
CA LEU A 118 7.82 12.74 7.91
C LEU A 118 6.89 13.96 7.86
N LYS A 119 6.33 14.29 6.70
CA LYS A 119 5.33 15.38 6.57
C LYS A 119 4.10 15.12 7.44
N LEU A 120 3.63 13.87 7.48
CA LEU A 120 2.49 13.46 8.30
C LEU A 120 2.80 13.54 9.80
N ALA A 121 3.98 13.10 10.22
CA ALA A 121 4.43 13.20 11.61
C ALA A 121 4.54 14.66 12.08
N TRP A 122 5.00 15.57 11.21
CA TRP A 122 5.10 17.00 11.54
C TRP A 122 3.76 17.75 11.52
N ASN A 123 2.84 17.38 10.63
CA ASN A 123 1.53 18.02 10.55
C ASN A 123 0.55 17.57 11.67
N GLY A 124 0.89 16.53 12.43
CA GLY A 124 0.12 16.07 13.60
C GLY A 124 0.47 16.75 14.94
N TYR A 125 1.38 17.74 14.94
CA TYR A 125 1.92 18.38 16.14
C TYR A 125 1.75 19.92 16.19
N LEU A 126 0.80 20.50 15.45
CA LEU A 126 0.39 21.91 15.57
C LEU A 126 -1.12 22.05 15.75
#